data_AF-A0A1G7NBE0-F1
#
_entry.id   AF-A0A1G7NBE0-F1
#
_cell.length_a   1.000
_cell.length_b   1.000
_cell.length_c   1.000
_cell.angle_alpha   90.00
_cell.angle_beta   90.00
_cell.angle_gamma   90.00
#
_symmetry.space_group_name_H-M   'P 1'
#
loop_
_entity.id
_entity.type
_entity.pdbx_description
1 polymer ?
#
loop_
_entity_poly.entity_id
_entity_poly.type
_entity_poly.pdbx_seq_one_letter_code
_entity_poly.pdbx_strand_id
1 'polypeptide(L)'
;MELTRLACPAECRGDRARRDHHDRLLAVETDPDAVVELFETAVTWAELEYPAESTIPPAQWVEFAEKHRWQDPDRALRIFLLAADIARRGARTPVQPHARAVGDGVCPTLVPAPRHLRLAE
;
A
#
# COMPACT_ATOMS: atom_id res chain seq x y z
N MET A 1 -27.44 -11.33 -5.49
CA MET A 1 -26.17 -10.72 -5.07
C MET A 1 -26.47 -9.26 -4.75
N GLU A 2 -26.87 -8.98 -3.50
CA GLU A 2 -27.52 -7.71 -3.10
C GLU A 2 -26.89 -7.10 -1.83
N LEU A 3 -25.70 -7.60 -1.44
CA LEU A 3 -25.03 -7.24 -0.18
C LEU A 3 -24.40 -5.83 -0.21
N THR A 4 -24.01 -5.34 -1.39
CA THR A 4 -23.29 -4.06 -1.56
C THR A 4 -24.15 -2.83 -1.18
N ARG A 5 -25.48 -2.94 -1.25
CA ARG A 5 -26.40 -1.82 -0.96
C ARG A 5 -26.50 -1.47 0.54
N LEU A 6 -26.15 -2.38 1.45
CA LEU A 6 -26.26 -2.15 2.90
C LEU A 6 -25.00 -1.51 3.50
N ALA A 7 -23.86 -1.61 2.83
CA ALA A 7 -22.58 -1.11 3.29
C ALA A 7 -22.37 0.39 3.00
N CYS A 8 -23.06 0.94 1.99
CA CYS A 8 -22.78 2.26 1.41
C CYS A 8 -23.78 3.35 1.85
N PRO A 9 -23.32 4.45 2.48
CA PRO A 9 -24.19 5.57 2.83
C PRO A 9 -24.69 6.33 1.58
N ALA A 10 -25.83 7.02 1.71
CA ALA A 10 -26.45 7.75 0.60
C ALA A 10 -25.57 8.86 0.00
N GLU A 11 -24.64 9.39 0.80
CA GLU A 11 -23.68 10.44 0.43
C GLU A 11 -22.70 10.00 -0.66
N CYS A 12 -22.41 8.69 -0.78
CA CYS A 12 -21.52 8.15 -1.81
C CYS A 12 -22.14 8.15 -3.22
N ARG A 13 -23.47 8.36 -3.36
CA ARG A 13 -24.14 8.26 -4.67
C ARG A 13 -23.75 9.35 -5.66
N GLY A 14 -23.27 10.50 -5.17
CA GLY A 14 -22.93 11.68 -5.97
C GLY A 14 -21.62 11.55 -6.76
N ASP A 15 -20.69 10.71 -6.31
CA ASP A 15 -19.36 10.59 -6.91
C ASP A 15 -19.31 9.45 -7.94
N ARG A 16 -19.92 9.67 -9.11
CA ARG A 16 -20.00 8.64 -10.18
C ARG A 16 -18.64 8.23 -10.73
N ALA A 17 -17.69 9.15 -10.79
CA ALA A 17 -16.40 8.93 -11.41
C ALA A 17 -15.51 7.96 -10.60
N ARG A 18 -15.68 7.92 -9.27
CA ARG A 18 -14.95 7.00 -8.38
C ARG A 18 -15.68 5.69 -8.06
N ARG A 19 -16.84 5.42 -8.69
CA ARG A 19 -17.69 4.28 -8.32
C ARG A 19 -16.98 2.94 -8.40
N ASP A 20 -16.23 2.71 -9.47
CA ASP A 20 -15.57 1.41 -9.67
C ASP A 20 -14.53 1.16 -8.56
N HIS A 21 -13.72 2.17 -8.24
CA HIS A 21 -12.75 2.06 -7.15
C HIS A 21 -13.44 1.96 -5.77
N HIS A 22 -14.51 2.72 -5.55
CA HIS A 22 -15.34 2.65 -4.34
C HIS A 22 -15.90 1.24 -4.11
N ASP A 23 -16.51 0.65 -5.14
CA ASP A 23 -17.08 -0.69 -5.08
C ASP A 23 -16.00 -1.75 -4.82
N ARG A 24 -14.79 -1.57 -5.38
CA ARG A 24 -13.64 -2.42 -5.05
C ARG A 24 -13.18 -2.27 -3.61
N LEU A 25 -13.14 -1.05 -3.06
CA LEU A 25 -12.83 -0.84 -1.64
C LEU A 25 -13.90 -1.47 -0.73
N LEU A 26 -15.17 -1.50 -1.12
CA LEU A 26 -16.20 -2.23 -0.38
C LEU A 26 -16.00 -3.75 -0.41
N ALA A 27 -15.44 -4.29 -1.49
CA ALA A 27 -15.26 -5.72 -1.67
C ALA A 27 -14.18 -6.33 -0.77
N VAL A 28 -13.28 -5.53 -0.17
CA VAL A 28 -12.13 -6.01 0.65
C VAL A 28 -12.53 -6.90 1.83
N GLU A 29 -13.76 -6.82 2.31
CA GLU A 29 -14.24 -7.69 3.39
C GLU A 29 -14.48 -9.12 2.89
N THR A 30 -15.01 -9.26 1.68
CA THR A 30 -15.56 -10.53 1.17
C THR A 30 -14.76 -11.12 0.02
N ASP A 31 -13.90 -10.33 -0.61
CA ASP A 31 -13.12 -10.69 -1.80
C ASP A 31 -11.62 -10.55 -1.51
N PRO A 32 -10.87 -11.67 -1.42
CA PRO A 32 -9.41 -11.64 -1.25
C PRO A 32 -8.68 -10.89 -2.36
N ASP A 33 -9.17 -10.93 -3.61
CA ASP A 33 -8.52 -10.24 -4.73
C ASP A 33 -8.62 -8.73 -4.55
N ALA A 34 -9.74 -8.22 -4.03
CA ALA A 34 -9.89 -6.81 -3.67
C ALA A 34 -8.91 -6.35 -2.57
N VAL A 35 -8.55 -7.24 -1.63
CA VAL A 35 -7.51 -6.95 -0.61
C VAL A 35 -6.14 -6.82 -1.26
N VAL A 36 -5.82 -7.72 -2.20
CA VAL A 36 -4.56 -7.67 -2.96
C VAL A 36 -4.50 -6.39 -3.79
N GLU A 37 -5.55 -6.07 -4.55
CA GLU A 37 -5.66 -4.84 -5.35
C GLU A 37 -5.46 -3.57 -4.49
N LEU A 38 -6.04 -3.53 -3.28
CA LEU A 38 -5.83 -2.43 -2.33
C LEU A 38 -4.36 -2.30 -1.92
N PHE A 39 -3.70 -3.42 -1.58
CA PHE A 39 -2.29 -3.37 -1.19
C PHE A 39 -1.36 -3.07 -2.37
N GLU A 40 -1.65 -3.55 -3.57
CA GLU A 40 -0.94 -3.18 -4.79
C GLU A 40 -1.05 -1.67 -5.06
N THR A 41 -2.25 -1.12 -4.92
CA THR A 41 -2.48 0.34 -5.00
C THR A 41 -1.69 1.08 -3.92
N ALA A 42 -1.66 0.55 -2.69
CA ALA A 42 -0.93 1.16 -1.58
C ALA A 42 0.58 1.19 -1.82
N VAL A 43 1.19 0.09 -2.28
CA VAL A 43 2.65 0.03 -2.51
C VAL A 43 3.07 0.90 -3.68
N THR A 44 2.26 0.96 -4.73
CA THR A 44 2.56 1.73 -5.96
C THR A 44 2.11 3.19 -5.88
N TRP A 45 1.46 3.61 -4.78
CA TRP A 45 0.86 4.95 -4.66
C TRP A 45 1.84 6.09 -4.92
N ALA A 46 3.09 5.95 -4.48
CA ALA A 46 4.13 6.96 -4.66
C ALA A 46 4.83 6.90 -6.02
N GLU A 47 4.58 5.84 -6.80
CA GLU A 47 5.28 5.54 -8.06
C GLU A 47 4.43 5.85 -9.28
N LEU A 48 3.10 5.74 -9.16
CA LEU A 48 2.15 5.90 -10.27
C LEU A 48 1.28 7.15 -10.10
N GLU A 49 0.91 7.74 -11.24
CA GLU A 49 -0.10 8.81 -11.28
C GLU A 49 -1.50 8.20 -11.34
N TYR A 50 -2.21 8.30 -10.22
CA TYR A 50 -3.61 7.90 -10.12
C TYR A 50 -4.54 9.09 -10.43
N PRO A 51 -5.55 8.93 -11.30
CA PRO A 51 -6.47 10.01 -11.61
C PRO A 51 -7.30 10.37 -10.36
N ALA A 52 -7.23 11.63 -9.94
CA ALA A 52 -7.90 12.11 -8.74
C ALA A 52 -9.43 11.98 -8.84
N GLU A 53 -9.97 12.03 -10.06
CA GLU A 53 -11.40 11.94 -10.36
C GLU A 53 -11.95 10.51 -10.24
N SER A 54 -11.12 9.48 -10.38
CA SER A 54 -11.56 8.08 -10.38
C SER A 54 -11.03 7.25 -9.21
N THR A 55 -10.03 7.74 -8.48
CA THR A 55 -9.37 7.00 -7.41
C THR A 55 -9.53 7.71 -6.06
N ILE A 56 -9.87 6.96 -5.02
CA ILE A 56 -9.95 7.47 -3.64
C ILE A 56 -8.54 7.42 -3.06
N PRO A 57 -7.96 8.55 -2.64
CA PRO A 57 -6.58 8.59 -2.17
C PRO A 57 -6.41 7.91 -0.79
N PRO A 58 -5.21 7.41 -0.46
CA PRO A 58 -4.92 6.76 0.82
C PRO A 58 -5.25 7.59 2.05
N ALA A 59 -5.18 8.92 1.94
CA ALA A 59 -5.56 9.84 3.01
C ALA A 59 -7.04 9.71 3.42
N GLN A 60 -7.90 9.17 2.56
CA GLN A 60 -9.34 9.00 2.78
C GLN A 60 -9.72 7.56 3.12
N TRP A 61 -8.81 6.59 3.04
CA TRP A 61 -9.13 5.16 3.22
C TRP A 61 -9.59 4.81 4.65
N VAL A 62 -9.03 5.46 5.66
CA VAL A 62 -9.44 5.21 7.06
C VAL A 62 -10.85 5.79 7.31
N GLU A 63 -11.08 7.02 6.86
CA GLU A 63 -12.41 7.64 6.92
C GLU A 63 -13.44 6.85 6.10
N PHE A 64 -13.03 6.27 4.97
CA PHE A 64 -13.85 5.36 4.18
C PHE A 64 -14.27 4.15 5.03
N ALA A 65 -13.33 3.49 5.71
CA ALA A 65 -13.63 2.37 6.59
C ALA A 65 -14.63 2.77 7.70
N GLU A 66 -14.46 3.94 8.31
CA GLU A 66 -15.33 4.40 9.40
C GLU A 66 -16.76 4.73 8.93
N LYS A 67 -16.93 5.21 7.70
CA LYS A 67 -18.23 5.63 7.16
C LYS A 67 -19.09 4.48 6.64
N HIS A 68 -18.49 3.33 6.35
CA HIS A 68 -19.19 2.19 5.75
C HIS A 68 -19.55 1.13 6.80
N ARG A 69 -20.59 0.34 6.50
CA ARG A 69 -20.98 -0.79 7.36
C ARG A 69 -20.29 -2.07 6.89
N TRP A 70 -19.67 -2.76 7.83
CA TRP A 70 -18.93 -4.01 7.63
C TRP A 70 -19.55 -5.13 8.46
N GLN A 71 -19.39 -6.37 8.03
CA GLN A 71 -19.71 -7.56 8.82
C GLN A 71 -18.74 -7.73 10.00
N ASP A 72 -17.45 -7.48 9.77
CA ASP A 72 -16.37 -7.42 10.78
C ASP A 72 -15.68 -6.05 10.71
N PRO A 73 -16.18 -5.05 11.45
CA PRO A 73 -15.64 -3.69 11.44
C PRO A 73 -14.17 -3.62 11.85
N ASP A 74 -13.74 -4.44 12.81
CA ASP A 74 -12.37 -4.44 13.31
C ASP A 74 -11.41 -4.97 12.25
N ARG A 75 -11.80 -6.02 11.52
CA ARG A 75 -11.00 -6.55 10.40
C ARG A 75 -10.92 -5.54 9.27
N ALA A 76 -12.05 -4.95 8.85
CA ALA A 76 -12.05 -3.94 7.79
C ALA A 76 -11.14 -2.76 8.15
N LEU A 77 -11.28 -2.21 9.36
CA LEU A 77 -10.46 -1.11 9.84
C LEU A 77 -8.96 -1.46 9.85
N ARG A 78 -8.59 -2.66 10.32
CA ARG A 78 -7.17 -3.11 10.29
C ARG A 78 -6.60 -3.18 8.87
N ILE A 79 -7.38 -3.65 7.89
CA ILE A 79 -6.94 -3.73 6.49
C ILE A 79 -6.67 -2.32 5.95
N PHE A 80 -7.61 -1.39 6.12
CA PHE A 80 -7.46 -0.02 5.64
C PHE A 80 -6.34 0.75 6.36
N LEU A 81 -6.18 0.57 7.67
CA LEU A 81 -5.06 1.15 8.44
C LEU A 81 -3.71 0.67 7.91
N LEU A 82 -3.57 -0.63 7.62
CA LEU A 82 -2.35 -1.19 7.09
C LEU A 82 -2.05 -0.63 5.68
N ALA A 83 -3.05 -0.62 4.80
CA ALA A 83 -2.90 -0.08 3.44
C ALA A 83 -2.50 1.41 3.47
N ALA A 84 -3.15 2.23 4.30
CA ALA A 84 -2.82 3.64 4.44
C ALA A 84 -1.39 3.86 4.99
N ASP A 85 -0.93 3.02 5.92
CA ASP A 85 0.44 3.09 6.43
C ASP A 85 1.49 2.74 5.36
N ILE A 86 1.22 1.70 4.56
CA ILE A 86 2.07 1.31 3.42
C ILE A 86 2.23 2.48 2.44
N ALA A 87 1.12 3.06 1.98
CA ALA A 87 1.15 4.17 1.02
C ALA A 87 1.89 5.39 1.58
N ARG A 88 1.68 5.70 2.87
CA ARG A 88 2.37 6.81 3.55
C ARG A 88 3.88 6.58 3.67
N ARG A 89 4.33 5.33 3.84
CA ARG A 89 5.76 5.01 3.87
C ARG A 89 6.40 5.13 2.49
N GLY A 90 5.71 4.69 1.44
CA GLY A 90 6.18 4.85 0.05
C GLY A 90 6.47 6.32 -0.29
N ALA A 91 5.58 7.23 0.10
CA ALA A 91 5.75 8.68 -0.12
C ALA A 91 6.95 9.30 0.64
N ARG A 92 7.45 8.64 1.69
CA ARG A 92 8.57 9.15 2.51
C ARG A 92 9.92 8.64 2.06
N THR A 93 9.97 7.53 1.32
CA THR A 93 11.20 7.01 0.76
C THR A 93 11.54 7.89 -0.44
N PRO A 94 12.62 8.69 -0.40
CA PRO A 94 13.12 9.28 -1.63
C PRO A 94 13.46 8.09 -2.53
N VAL A 95 12.89 8.04 -3.72
CA VAL A 95 13.46 7.23 -4.80
C VAL A 95 14.87 7.79 -4.96
N GLN A 96 15.87 7.12 -4.35
CA GLN A 96 17.23 7.38 -4.75
C GLN A 96 17.22 7.09 -6.24
N PRO A 97 17.55 8.07 -7.10
CA PRO A 97 17.73 7.76 -8.51
C PRO A 97 18.74 6.63 -8.48
N HIS A 98 18.37 5.45 -8.98
CA HIS A 98 19.31 4.40 -9.24
C HIS A 98 20.33 5.05 -10.15
N ALA A 99 21.44 5.51 -9.57
CA ALA A 99 22.59 5.95 -10.31
C ALA A 99 22.83 4.79 -11.26
N ARG A 100 22.72 5.06 -12.56
CA ARG A 100 23.29 4.18 -13.57
C ARG A 100 24.74 4.00 -13.15
N ALA A 101 25.01 2.93 -12.41
CA ALA A 101 26.32 2.33 -12.35
C ALA A 101 26.51 1.73 -13.74
N VAL A 102 26.83 2.61 -14.69
CA VAL A 102 27.70 2.23 -15.81
C VAL A 102 28.89 1.59 -15.12
N GLY A 103 29.08 0.30 -15.39
CA GLY A 103 29.95 -0.54 -14.61
C GLY A 103 31.35 0.05 -14.50
N ASP A 104 31.77 0.30 -13.27
CA ASP A 104 33.15 0.09 -12.87
C ASP A 104 33.08 -0.90 -11.71
N GLY A 105 33.46 -2.14 -12.03
CA GLY A 105 33.40 -3.25 -11.12
C GLY A 105 34.25 -3.00 -9.89
N VAL A 106 33.59 -2.86 -8.75
CA VAL A 106 34.21 -3.13 -7.45
C VAL A 106 33.21 -3.93 -6.64
N CYS A 107 33.34 -5.26 -6.70
CA CYS A 107 32.82 -6.10 -5.64
C CYS A 107 33.56 -5.73 -4.35
N PRO A 108 32.89 -5.26 -3.28
CA PRO A 108 33.55 -5.15 -2.00
C PRO A 108 33.82 -6.57 -1.50
N THR A 109 35.05 -7.03 -1.73
CA THR A 109 35.55 -8.24 -1.09
C THR A 109 35.49 -8.01 0.41
N LEU A 110 34.71 -8.84 1.10
CA LEU A 110 34.73 -9.01 2.54
C LEU A 110 36.19 -9.09 3.00
N VAL A 111 36.70 -8.03 3.62
CA VAL A 111 38.03 -8.04 4.23
C VAL A 111 38.00 -9.11 5.34
N PRO A 112 38.76 -10.23 5.21
CA PRO A 112 38.87 -11.15 6.31
C PRO A 112 39.75 -10.51 7.37
N ALA A 113 39.25 -10.46 8.60
CA ALA A 113 40.04 -10.04 9.76
C ALA A 113 41.34 -10.87 9.85
N PRO A 114 42.51 -10.26 10.12
CA PRO A 114 43.74 -11.02 10.28
C PRO A 114 43.68 -11.83 11.57
N ARG A 115 43.54 -13.15 11.43
CA ARG A 115 43.89 -14.13 12.45
C ARG A 115 45.38 -14.42 12.33
N HIS A 116 46.19 -13.95 13.26
CA HIS A 116 47.40 -14.68 13.63
C HIS A 116 47.54 -14.74 15.15
N LEU A 117 47.51 -15.98 15.63
CA LEU A 117 47.80 -16.43 16.99
C LEU A 117 49.17 -17.12 16.96
N ARG A 118 49.99 -16.84 17.99
CA ARG A 118 51.01 -17.69 18.66
C ARG A 118 52.52 -17.61 18.30
N LEU A 119 53.26 -17.16 19.34
CA LEU A 119 54.34 -17.81 20.14
C LEU A 119 55.82 -17.87 19.68
N ALA A 120 56.66 -17.72 20.72
CA ALA A 120 58.13 -17.89 20.89
C ALA A 120 58.98 -16.72 20.37
N GLU A 121 59.93 -16.17 21.12
CA GLU A 121 60.83 -16.74 22.16
C GLU A 121 60.80 -16.01 23.51
#